data_AF-A0A067BY00-F1
#
_entry.id   AF-A0A067BY00-F1
#
_cell.length_a   1.000
_cell.length_b   1.000
_cell.length_c   1.000
_cell.angle_alpha   90.00
_cell.angle_beta   90.00
_cell.angle_gamma   90.00
#
_symmetry.space_group_name_H-M   'P 1'
#
loop_
_entity.id
_entity.type
_entity.pdbx_description
1 polymer ?
#
loop_
_entity_poly.entity_id
_entity_poly.type
_entity_poly.pdbx_seq_one_letter_code
_entity_poly.pdbx_strand_id
1 'polypeptide(L)'
;MAGTPSPAAPTIAVAEVRHGSVTKKIAVYEKMRPSELNLMLHAAFFAQGAPEWATDAVGFAHAKTKTFIPLAIGTAFPTLFQPNHTYELVLAKAAATTTTTPPPAMPSSRPWTERLYALLSQWSATSPSALSPDQLNRLELLIGPTAKPSPKAKPALHVATSLPDDVGSMTNLIFSPSHYPPTSTEFYIAQLLERLVASSDISAGQQMALKTLIKKQDARLFAAAASFQRDGDKSALVPVLHDLCGVLNWEANHQSILYTWIVPLEQSGRGAGLLMAAYFLFLQDRNEDDFTDTLVRLATSCATTDTAVAKHALDELVTAGRLSQDVEEHLVPEDPRVLAALDVYADSLDIPDLVDTLERIASPDSTVASSPFSPRTTDKDDDDEKRVVDVSVMEKQILHLVSELGLPEDELLALKSALVENDVVVQAAIQVFEAEKDEEDFKDTLRRVARHRVSASEAVPDAEMVIET
;
A
#
# COMPACT_ATOMS: atom_id res chain seq x y z
N MET A 1 -29.12 -32.83 3.97
CA MET A 1 -27.70 -33.28 3.94
C MET A 1 -26.92 -32.22 3.17
N ALA A 2 -26.28 -31.29 3.88
CA ALA A 2 -25.43 -30.29 3.25
C ALA A 2 -24.11 -30.97 2.85
N GLY A 3 -23.81 -30.98 1.55
CA GLY A 3 -22.55 -31.52 1.05
C GLY A 3 -21.40 -30.63 1.51
N THR A 4 -20.47 -31.20 2.26
CA THR A 4 -19.17 -30.56 2.55
C THR A 4 -18.48 -30.22 1.23
N PRO A 5 -18.05 -28.96 1.00
CA PRO A 5 -17.35 -28.60 -0.22
C PRO A 5 -16.05 -29.39 -0.32
N SER A 6 -15.87 -30.06 -1.46
CA SER A 6 -14.63 -30.79 -1.76
C SER A 6 -13.45 -29.82 -1.70
N PRO A 7 -12.34 -30.15 -1.01
CA PRO A 7 -11.17 -29.28 -0.97
C PRO A 7 -10.69 -29.00 -2.40
N ALA A 8 -10.51 -27.72 -2.73
CA ALA A 8 -10.00 -27.30 -4.03
C ALA A 8 -8.63 -27.97 -4.29
N ALA A 9 -8.45 -28.51 -5.49
CA ALA A 9 -7.19 -29.13 -5.88
C ALA A 9 -6.06 -28.08 -5.84
N PRO A 10 -4.87 -28.42 -5.33
CA PRO A 10 -3.74 -27.48 -5.26
C PRO A 10 -3.34 -27.02 -6.66
N THR A 11 -3.13 -25.72 -6.84
CA THR A 11 -2.71 -25.16 -8.14
C THR A 11 -1.29 -25.60 -8.46
N ILE A 12 -1.07 -26.05 -9.71
CA ILE A 12 0.22 -26.56 -10.19
C ILE A 12 0.64 -25.76 -11.42
N ALA A 13 1.89 -25.31 -11.45
CA ALA A 13 2.50 -24.73 -12.65
C ALA A 13 3.78 -25.49 -13.03
N VAL A 14 4.07 -25.57 -14.33
CA VAL A 14 5.31 -26.17 -14.84
C VAL A 14 6.16 -25.07 -15.46
N ALA A 15 7.24 -24.69 -14.78
CA ALA A 15 8.17 -23.68 -15.22
C ALA A 15 9.30 -24.31 -16.04
N GLU A 16 9.66 -23.72 -17.18
CA GLU A 16 10.88 -24.07 -17.91
C GLU A 16 12.04 -23.26 -17.33
N VAL A 17 12.91 -23.92 -16.57
CA VAL A 17 14.01 -23.31 -15.83
C VAL A 17 15.33 -23.59 -16.55
N ARG A 18 16.20 -22.58 -16.66
CA ARG A 18 17.51 -22.63 -17.29
C ARG A 18 18.60 -22.25 -16.28
N HIS A 19 19.68 -23.02 -16.25
CA HIS A 19 20.90 -22.68 -15.53
C HIS A 19 22.11 -23.01 -16.40
N GLY A 20 22.91 -22.00 -16.78
CA GLY A 20 23.97 -22.16 -17.77
C GLY A 20 23.43 -22.68 -19.11
N SER A 21 23.96 -23.81 -19.59
CA SER A 21 23.54 -24.48 -20.83
C SER A 21 22.42 -25.51 -20.66
N VAL A 22 21.96 -25.75 -19.43
CA VAL A 22 20.99 -26.79 -19.12
C VAL A 22 19.61 -26.17 -18.91
N THR A 23 18.59 -26.76 -19.53
CA THR A 23 17.18 -26.39 -19.35
C THR A 23 16.38 -27.59 -18.88
N LYS A 24 15.52 -27.41 -17.87
CA LYS A 24 14.66 -28.45 -17.27
C LYS A 24 13.26 -27.89 -17.03
N LYS A 25 12.24 -28.76 -17.07
CA LYS A 25 10.88 -28.43 -16.63
C LYS A 25 10.73 -28.79 -15.16
N ILE A 26 10.35 -27.82 -14.33
CA ILE A 26 10.19 -27.97 -12.88
C ILE A 26 8.73 -27.69 -12.54
N ALA A 27 8.08 -28.62 -11.85
CA ALA A 27 6.74 -28.42 -11.32
C ALA A 27 6.81 -27.66 -10.00
N VAL A 28 6.02 -26.59 -9.88
CA VAL A 28 5.87 -25.78 -8.68
C VAL A 28 4.41 -25.86 -8.26
N TYR A 29 4.19 -26.20 -7.00
CA TYR A 29 2.86 -26.43 -6.43
C TYR A 29 2.56 -25.35 -5.41
N GLU A 30 1.30 -24.94 -5.33
CA GLU A 30 0.81 -24.01 -4.33
C GLU A 30 1.05 -24.59 -2.93
N LYS A 31 1.64 -23.79 -2.03
CA LYS A 31 2.05 -24.18 -0.66
C LYS A 31 3.26 -25.11 -0.56
N MET A 32 4.00 -25.35 -1.65
CA MET A 32 5.30 -26.02 -1.58
C MET A 32 6.26 -25.20 -0.69
N ARG A 33 7.00 -25.84 0.21
CA ARG A 33 7.96 -25.08 1.05
C ARG A 33 9.13 -24.59 0.19
N PRO A 34 9.65 -23.36 0.38
CA PRO A 34 10.76 -22.86 -0.41
C PRO A 34 12.01 -23.76 -0.34
N SER A 35 12.28 -24.37 0.83
CA SER A 35 13.37 -25.32 1.02
C SER A 35 13.21 -26.61 0.20
N GLU A 36 11.97 -27.04 -0.04
CA GLU A 36 11.66 -28.21 -0.86
C GLU A 36 11.89 -27.92 -2.34
N LEU A 37 11.42 -26.77 -2.81
CA LEU A 37 11.71 -26.32 -4.18
C LEU A 37 13.21 -26.09 -4.39
N ASN A 38 13.91 -25.52 -3.41
CA ASN A 38 15.37 -25.37 -3.44
C ASN A 38 16.06 -26.73 -3.65
N LEU A 39 15.72 -27.74 -2.84
CA LEU A 39 16.27 -29.09 -2.95
C LEU A 39 15.99 -29.71 -4.33
N MET A 40 14.76 -29.54 -4.85
CA MET A 40 14.40 -30.02 -6.19
C MET A 40 15.23 -29.37 -7.29
N LEU A 41 15.44 -28.05 -7.22
CA LEU A 41 16.28 -27.33 -8.18
C LEU A 41 17.73 -27.82 -8.11
N HIS A 42 18.26 -28.03 -6.91
CA HIS A 42 19.61 -28.55 -6.76
C HIS A 42 19.77 -29.95 -7.35
N ALA A 43 18.83 -30.85 -7.05
CA ALA A 43 18.82 -32.19 -7.61
C ALA A 43 18.65 -32.20 -9.14
N ALA A 44 17.97 -31.21 -9.71
CA ALA A 44 17.71 -31.13 -11.16
C ALA A 44 18.90 -30.57 -11.96
N PHE A 45 19.67 -29.63 -11.38
CA PHE A 45 20.70 -28.88 -12.11
C PHE A 45 22.14 -29.22 -11.71
N PHE A 46 22.38 -29.77 -10.52
CA PHE A 46 23.74 -29.98 -10.01
C PHE A 46 23.98 -31.43 -9.57
N ALA A 47 25.14 -31.99 -9.93
CA ALA A 47 25.58 -33.27 -9.40
C ALA A 47 25.83 -33.16 -7.89
N GLN A 48 25.50 -34.22 -7.13
CA GLN A 48 25.79 -34.26 -5.69
C GLN A 48 27.27 -34.00 -5.43
N GLY A 49 27.57 -33.01 -4.57
CA GLY A 49 28.93 -32.59 -4.23
C GLY A 49 29.52 -31.47 -5.10
N ALA A 50 28.78 -30.95 -6.08
CA ALA A 50 29.19 -29.74 -6.79
C ALA A 50 29.19 -28.53 -5.83
N PRO A 51 30.09 -27.53 -5.99
CA PRO A 51 30.17 -26.40 -5.07
C PRO A 51 28.87 -25.61 -5.00
N GLU A 52 28.06 -25.62 -6.07
CA GLU A 52 26.76 -24.97 -6.13
C GLU A 52 25.75 -25.57 -5.15
N TRP A 53 25.92 -26.82 -4.70
CA TRP A 53 25.06 -27.43 -3.67
C TRP A 53 25.12 -26.71 -2.31
N ALA A 54 26.17 -25.92 -2.07
CA ALA A 54 26.31 -25.14 -0.84
C ALA A 54 25.68 -23.74 -0.94
N THR A 55 25.16 -23.35 -2.11
CA THR A 55 24.55 -22.04 -2.36
C THR A 55 23.06 -22.20 -2.58
N ASP A 56 22.25 -21.59 -1.72
CA ASP A 56 20.80 -21.63 -1.88
C ASP A 56 20.36 -20.96 -3.18
N ALA A 57 19.38 -21.57 -3.85
CA ALA A 57 18.61 -20.86 -4.85
C ALA A 57 17.87 -19.69 -4.17
N VAL A 58 17.87 -18.52 -4.82
CA VAL A 58 17.15 -17.33 -4.32
C VAL A 58 15.90 -17.03 -5.13
N GLY A 59 15.85 -17.49 -6.39
CA GLY A 59 14.64 -17.40 -7.20
C GLY A 59 14.88 -17.64 -8.69
N PHE A 60 14.00 -17.06 -9.48
CA PHE A 60 13.93 -17.21 -10.92
C PHE A 60 13.92 -15.83 -11.59
N ALA A 61 14.70 -15.62 -12.65
CA ALA A 61 14.64 -14.41 -13.45
C ALA A 61 14.05 -14.72 -14.83
N HIS A 62 12.92 -14.10 -15.19
CA HIS A 62 12.30 -14.31 -16.49
C HIS A 62 13.26 -13.92 -17.62
N ALA A 63 13.56 -14.83 -18.55
CA ALA A 63 14.65 -14.64 -19.52
C ALA A 63 14.48 -13.39 -20.41
N LYS A 64 13.23 -13.12 -20.85
CA LYS A 64 12.87 -11.96 -21.69
C LYS A 64 12.68 -10.65 -20.91
N THR A 65 11.81 -10.62 -19.90
CA THR A 65 11.45 -9.39 -19.18
C THR A 65 12.43 -9.02 -18.06
N LYS A 66 13.32 -9.95 -17.68
CA LYS A 66 14.21 -9.82 -16.52
C LYS A 66 13.49 -9.63 -15.18
N THR A 67 12.20 -9.93 -15.12
CA THR A 67 11.41 -9.94 -13.88
C THR A 67 11.93 -11.04 -12.95
N PHE A 68 12.28 -10.68 -11.72
CA PHE A 68 12.74 -11.62 -10.70
C PHE A 68 11.58 -12.13 -9.84
N ILE A 69 11.54 -13.44 -9.61
CA ILE A 69 10.53 -14.16 -8.82
C ILE A 69 11.28 -14.94 -7.72
N PRO A 70 11.26 -14.46 -6.45
CA PRO A 70 11.83 -15.19 -5.32
C PRO A 70 11.18 -16.57 -5.13
N LEU A 71 11.92 -17.55 -4.59
CA LEU A 71 11.39 -18.91 -4.36
C LEU A 71 10.12 -18.95 -3.52
N ALA A 72 10.06 -18.15 -2.45
CA ALA A 72 8.88 -18.06 -1.59
C ALA A 72 7.62 -17.64 -2.35
N ILE A 73 7.79 -16.90 -3.43
CA ILE A 73 6.70 -16.29 -4.17
C ILE A 73 6.30 -17.17 -5.35
N GLY A 74 7.27 -17.81 -6.00
CA GLY A 74 6.97 -18.86 -6.97
C GLY A 74 6.17 -20.01 -6.37
N THR A 75 6.41 -20.34 -5.09
CA THR A 75 5.68 -21.40 -4.36
C THR A 75 4.33 -20.95 -3.80
N ALA A 76 4.19 -19.67 -3.42
CA ALA A 76 2.90 -19.11 -3.00
C ALA A 76 1.94 -18.90 -4.19
N PHE A 77 2.46 -18.50 -5.35
CA PHE A 77 1.67 -18.18 -6.55
C PHE A 77 2.27 -18.86 -7.80
N PRO A 78 2.07 -20.17 -7.98
CA PRO A 78 2.61 -20.89 -9.14
C PRO A 78 2.16 -20.31 -10.49
N THR A 79 1.00 -19.66 -10.53
CA THR A 79 0.45 -19.00 -11.74
C THR A 79 1.31 -17.87 -12.30
N LEU A 80 2.30 -17.38 -11.54
CA LEU A 80 3.32 -16.44 -12.02
C LEU A 80 4.25 -17.06 -13.08
N PHE A 81 4.35 -18.40 -13.10
CA PHE A 81 5.07 -19.12 -14.15
C PHE A 81 4.18 -19.28 -15.37
N GLN A 82 4.41 -18.44 -16.37
CA GLN A 82 3.67 -18.48 -17.62
C GLN A 82 4.08 -19.72 -18.44
N PRO A 83 3.12 -20.43 -19.04
CA PRO A 83 3.43 -21.57 -19.89
C PRO A 83 4.26 -21.12 -21.10
N ASN A 84 5.22 -21.96 -21.50
CA ASN A 84 6.16 -21.70 -22.61
C ASN A 84 7.15 -20.54 -22.39
N HIS A 85 7.30 -20.07 -21.15
CA HIS A 85 8.30 -19.06 -20.80
C HIS A 85 9.49 -19.69 -20.10
N THR A 86 10.69 -19.18 -20.41
CA THR A 86 11.94 -19.65 -19.80
C THR A 86 12.39 -18.71 -18.69
N TYR A 87 12.78 -19.30 -17.57
CA TYR A 87 13.26 -18.59 -16.38
C TYR A 87 14.69 -19.00 -16.06
N GLU A 88 15.57 -18.05 -15.75
CA GLU A 88 16.95 -18.31 -15.32
C GLU A 88 16.99 -18.56 -13.81
N LEU A 89 17.60 -19.67 -13.39
CA LEU A 89 17.82 -19.97 -11.98
C LEU A 89 18.87 -19.00 -11.40
N VAL A 90 18.53 -18.35 -10.30
CA VAL A 90 19.43 -17.43 -9.59
C VAL A 90 19.84 -18.07 -8.26
N LEU A 91 21.14 -18.19 -8.04
CA LEU A 91 21.73 -18.67 -6.79
C LEU A 91 22.21 -17.51 -5.92
N ALA A 92 22.20 -17.70 -4.61
CA ALA A 92 22.81 -16.78 -3.67
C ALA A 92 24.29 -16.60 -3.99
N LYS A 93 24.79 -15.37 -3.89
CA LYS A 93 26.22 -15.12 -4.01
C LYS A 93 26.92 -15.73 -2.79
N ALA A 94 27.81 -16.70 -3.00
CA ALA A 94 28.63 -17.27 -1.93
C ALA A 94 29.30 -16.11 -1.16
N ALA A 95 28.99 -16.00 0.13
CA ALA A 95 29.57 -14.97 0.98
C ALA A 95 31.08 -15.18 1.01
N ALA A 96 31.84 -14.24 0.43
CA ALA A 96 33.29 -14.23 0.57
C ALA A 96 33.57 -14.09 2.07
N THR A 97 34.15 -15.13 2.68
CA THR A 97 34.52 -15.20 4.09
C THR A 97 35.38 -13.97 4.43
N THR A 98 34.74 -12.92 4.95
CA THR A 98 35.40 -11.70 5.38
C THR A 98 35.36 -11.73 6.90
N THR A 99 36.57 -11.77 7.47
CA THR A 99 36.84 -11.94 8.89
C THR A 99 36.16 -10.84 9.70
N THR A 100 35.43 -11.27 10.72
CA THR A 100 34.56 -10.52 11.62
C THR A 100 35.26 -9.34 12.28
N THR A 101 34.72 -8.12 12.08
CA THR A 101 34.90 -6.96 12.97
C THR A 101 33.49 -6.47 13.33
N PRO A 102 33.17 -6.15 14.60
CA PRO A 102 31.81 -5.85 15.02
C PRO A 102 31.29 -4.56 14.36
N PRO A 103 29.97 -4.46 14.09
CA PRO A 103 29.42 -3.34 13.35
C PRO A 103 29.45 -2.05 14.20
N PRO A 104 29.88 -0.91 13.65
CA PRO A 104 29.65 0.38 14.29
C PRO A 104 28.16 0.73 14.26
N ALA A 105 27.72 1.48 15.27
CA ALA A 105 26.36 1.96 15.42
C ALA A 105 25.81 2.60 14.13
N MET A 106 24.57 2.23 13.78
CA MET A 106 23.89 2.69 12.58
C MET A 106 23.64 4.21 12.63
N PRO A 107 23.97 4.97 11.57
CA PRO A 107 23.57 6.37 11.46
C PRO A 107 22.07 6.50 11.14
N SER A 108 21.44 7.54 11.69
CA SER A 108 19.99 7.80 11.72
C SER A 108 19.36 8.31 10.40
N SER A 109 20.11 8.45 9.31
CA SER A 109 19.65 9.13 8.09
C SER A 109 19.52 8.19 6.88
N ARG A 110 18.65 7.17 6.95
CA ARG A 110 18.22 6.49 5.72
C ARG A 110 17.16 7.33 5.00
N PRO A 111 17.19 7.43 3.66
CA PRO A 111 16.10 8.03 2.88
C PRO A 111 14.77 7.36 3.24
N TRP A 112 13.68 8.14 3.37
CA TRP A 112 12.35 7.62 3.73
C TRP A 112 11.89 6.49 2.80
N THR A 113 12.32 6.53 1.55
CA THR A 113 12.02 5.51 0.54
C THR A 113 12.60 4.14 0.90
N GLU A 114 13.77 4.09 1.53
CA GLU A 114 14.35 2.85 2.07
C GLU A 114 13.59 2.37 3.32
N ARG A 115 13.08 3.29 4.15
CA ARG A 115 12.26 2.95 5.32
C ARG A 115 10.90 2.39 4.90
N LEU A 116 10.24 3.03 3.94
CA LEU A 116 8.99 2.56 3.33
C LEU A 116 9.20 1.19 2.66
N TYR A 117 10.28 1.02 1.89
CA TYR A 117 10.61 -0.27 1.29
C TYR A 117 10.82 -1.34 2.36
N ALA A 118 11.56 -1.03 3.44
CA ALA A 118 11.78 -1.96 4.54
C ALA A 118 10.47 -2.35 5.24
N LEU A 119 9.55 -1.40 5.47
CA LEU A 119 8.24 -1.65 6.08
C LEU A 119 7.35 -2.51 5.18
N LEU A 120 7.25 -2.16 3.90
CA LEU A 120 6.47 -2.92 2.92
C LEU A 120 7.07 -4.33 2.69
N SER A 121 8.39 -4.46 2.76
CA SER A 121 9.08 -5.75 2.69
C SER A 121 8.88 -6.58 3.96
N GLN A 122 8.88 -5.95 5.14
CA GLN A 122 8.58 -6.61 6.42
C GLN A 122 7.13 -7.13 6.44
N TRP A 123 6.18 -6.34 5.93
CA TRP A 123 4.80 -6.76 5.66
C TRP A 123 4.67 -7.93 4.70
N SER A 124 5.46 -7.93 3.63
CA SER A 124 5.55 -9.06 2.69
C SER A 124 6.06 -10.33 3.37
N ALA A 125 6.99 -10.20 4.33
CA ALA A 125 7.61 -11.33 5.01
C ALA A 125 6.73 -11.94 6.12
N THR A 126 5.89 -11.16 6.79
CA THR A 126 5.08 -11.63 7.92
C THR A 126 3.69 -12.13 7.54
N SER A 127 3.23 -11.92 6.30
CA SER A 127 1.91 -12.38 5.83
C SER A 127 1.99 -13.03 4.44
N PRO A 128 1.44 -14.25 4.22
CA PRO A 128 1.61 -15.03 2.98
C PRO A 128 0.88 -14.45 1.76
N SER A 129 0.36 -13.22 1.83
CA SER A 129 -0.42 -12.58 0.76
C SER A 129 -0.18 -11.08 0.65
N ALA A 130 1.01 -10.59 0.97
CA ALA A 130 1.40 -9.19 0.76
C ALA A 130 2.14 -8.99 -0.58
N LEU A 131 2.15 -7.73 -1.04
CA LEU A 131 2.59 -7.17 -2.33
C LEU A 131 3.50 -8.06 -3.17
N SER A 132 3.17 -8.21 -4.46
CA SER A 132 3.98 -9.03 -5.35
C SER A 132 5.38 -8.40 -5.55
N PRO A 133 6.43 -9.18 -5.83
CA PRO A 133 7.77 -8.67 -6.13
C PRO A 133 7.82 -7.76 -7.34
N ASP A 134 6.87 -7.90 -8.27
CA ASP A 134 6.72 -6.96 -9.38
C ASP A 134 6.30 -5.59 -8.86
N GLN A 135 5.50 -5.53 -7.79
CA GLN A 135 5.21 -4.28 -7.08
C GLN A 135 6.46 -3.79 -6.33
N LEU A 136 7.17 -4.61 -5.56
CA LEU A 136 8.42 -4.19 -4.90
C LEU A 136 9.52 -3.70 -5.87
N ASN A 137 9.74 -4.38 -7.00
CA ASN A 137 10.68 -3.95 -8.04
C ASN A 137 10.23 -2.67 -8.75
N ARG A 138 8.91 -2.50 -8.97
CA ARG A 138 8.37 -1.22 -9.45
C ARG A 138 8.64 -0.12 -8.42
N LEU A 139 8.58 -0.39 -7.13
CA LEU A 139 8.96 0.55 -6.07
C LEU A 139 10.43 0.98 -6.20
N GLU A 140 11.36 0.04 -6.42
CA GLU A 140 12.80 0.34 -6.59
C GLU A 140 13.08 1.19 -7.84
N LEU A 141 12.37 0.91 -8.95
CA LEU A 141 12.43 1.71 -10.18
C LEU A 141 11.80 3.10 -10.02
N LEU A 142 10.72 3.21 -9.23
CA LEU A 142 10.03 4.47 -8.94
C LEU A 142 10.82 5.34 -7.97
N ILE A 143 11.55 4.75 -7.02
CA ILE A 143 12.30 5.46 -5.97
C ILE A 143 13.67 5.96 -6.47
N GLY A 144 14.18 5.38 -7.55
CA GLY A 144 15.46 5.72 -8.15
C GLY A 144 16.63 4.95 -7.52
N PRO A 145 17.69 4.63 -8.30
CA PRO A 145 18.80 3.82 -7.82
C PRO A 145 19.63 4.56 -6.76
N THR A 146 19.83 3.94 -5.60
CA THR A 146 20.76 4.41 -4.56
C THR A 146 22.20 4.32 -5.06
N ALA A 147 22.87 5.46 -5.22
CA ALA A 147 24.24 5.52 -5.74
C ALA A 147 25.25 4.92 -4.75
N LYS A 148 25.96 3.85 -5.14
CA LYS A 148 27.17 3.37 -4.44
C LYS A 148 28.43 4.05 -5.01
N PRO A 149 29.38 4.51 -4.17
CA PRO A 149 30.63 5.09 -4.65
C PRO A 149 31.59 3.99 -5.14
N SER A 150 32.16 4.18 -6.33
CA SER A 150 33.13 3.28 -6.96
C SER A 150 34.58 3.76 -6.75
N PRO A 151 35.55 2.88 -6.39
CA PRO A 151 36.96 3.23 -6.39
C PRO A 151 37.67 2.84 -7.71
N LYS A 152 38.23 3.88 -8.35
CA LYS A 152 39.36 4.00 -9.29
C LYS A 152 39.77 2.84 -10.25
N ALA A 153 39.82 3.24 -11.52
CA ALA A 153 40.12 2.56 -12.79
C ALA A 153 41.52 1.94 -13.01
N LYS A 154 41.58 0.93 -13.92
CA LYS A 154 42.36 0.88 -15.20
C LYS A 154 42.22 -0.51 -15.91
N PRO A 155 42.59 -0.72 -17.20
CA PRO A 155 41.74 -0.50 -18.38
C PRO A 155 41.54 -1.74 -19.31
N ALA A 156 40.62 -1.57 -20.27
CA ALA A 156 40.42 -2.32 -21.54
C ALA A 156 39.67 -3.68 -21.51
N LEU A 157 38.45 -3.72 -22.08
CA LEU A 157 38.20 -4.14 -23.47
C LEU A 157 36.75 -3.82 -23.87
N HIS A 158 36.55 -3.25 -25.05
CA HIS A 158 35.24 -2.95 -25.64
C HIS A 158 34.50 -4.24 -26.04
N VAL A 159 33.22 -4.35 -25.66
CA VAL A 159 32.18 -5.10 -26.41
C VAL A 159 30.87 -4.31 -26.35
N ALA A 160 30.22 -4.25 -27.51
CA ALA A 160 29.16 -3.34 -27.91
C ALA A 160 27.81 -3.57 -27.23
N THR A 161 27.16 -2.46 -26.83
CA THR A 161 25.70 -2.34 -26.78
C THR A 161 25.29 -1.44 -27.95
N SER A 162 25.06 -2.06 -29.11
CA SER A 162 24.37 -1.42 -30.23
C SER A 162 22.86 -1.41 -29.94
N LEU A 163 22.33 -0.25 -29.56
CA LEU A 163 20.95 0.13 -29.83
C LEU A 163 20.89 0.76 -31.25
N PRO A 164 19.77 0.65 -31.96
CA PRO A 164 19.66 1.06 -33.37
C PRO A 164 19.76 2.59 -33.52
N ASP A 165 20.62 3.02 -34.44
CA ASP A 165 21.08 4.40 -34.67
C ASP A 165 20.06 5.36 -35.32
N ASP A 166 18.76 5.05 -35.40
CA ASP A 166 17.86 5.81 -36.29
C ASP A 166 16.51 6.28 -35.68
N VAL A 167 16.53 6.68 -34.41
CA VAL A 167 15.44 7.50 -33.79
C VAL A 167 16.00 8.65 -32.93
N GLY A 168 17.31 8.89 -32.99
CA GLY A 168 18.01 9.91 -32.19
C GLY A 168 17.96 11.30 -32.81
N SER A 169 16.83 12.01 -32.68
CA SER A 169 16.85 13.47 -32.93
C SER A 169 15.79 14.25 -32.16
N MET A 170 14.57 13.74 -31.95
CA MET A 170 13.49 14.63 -31.48
C MET A 170 13.44 14.87 -29.95
N THR A 171 13.87 13.94 -29.09
CA THR A 171 13.76 14.14 -27.63
C THR A 171 14.91 14.93 -27.02
N ASN A 172 16.13 14.84 -27.57
CA ASN A 172 17.26 15.67 -27.13
C ASN A 172 17.20 17.09 -27.67
N LEU A 173 16.49 17.32 -28.80
CA LEU A 173 16.31 18.66 -29.32
C LEU A 173 15.40 19.51 -28.45
N ILE A 174 14.40 18.98 -27.75
CA ILE A 174 13.36 19.77 -27.05
C ILE A 174 13.81 20.35 -25.69
N PHE A 175 14.98 19.96 -25.18
CA PHE A 175 15.41 20.31 -23.81
C PHE A 175 16.79 20.97 -23.73
N SER A 176 17.34 21.39 -24.87
CA SER A 176 18.54 22.23 -24.88
C SER A 176 18.20 23.63 -24.36
N PRO A 177 19.09 24.31 -23.62
CA PRO A 177 18.85 25.67 -23.12
C PRO A 177 18.50 26.65 -24.24
N SER A 178 18.90 26.34 -25.49
CA SER A 178 18.65 27.13 -26.69
C SER A 178 17.17 27.40 -27.01
N HIS A 179 16.21 26.73 -26.34
CA HIS A 179 14.78 27.01 -26.50
C HIS A 179 14.28 28.22 -25.72
N TYR A 180 15.05 28.70 -24.77
CA TYR A 180 14.69 29.87 -23.98
C TYR A 180 15.46 31.10 -24.48
N PRO A 181 14.85 32.30 -24.46
CA PRO A 181 15.57 33.53 -24.80
C PRO A 181 16.82 33.68 -23.91
N PRO A 182 17.98 34.07 -24.44
CA PRO A 182 19.23 34.11 -23.67
C PRO A 182 19.18 35.01 -22.42
N THR A 183 18.25 35.96 -22.39
CA THR A 183 18.05 36.89 -21.28
C THR A 183 16.98 36.43 -20.29
N SER A 184 16.36 35.27 -20.51
CA SER A 184 15.26 34.79 -19.69
C SER A 184 15.75 34.05 -18.44
N THR A 185 14.93 34.07 -17.39
CA THR A 185 15.23 33.33 -16.15
C THR A 185 15.25 31.82 -16.41
N GLU A 186 14.40 31.33 -17.30
CA GLU A 186 14.36 29.92 -17.73
C GLU A 186 15.68 29.46 -18.35
N PHE A 187 16.27 30.30 -19.21
CA PHE A 187 17.59 30.03 -19.80
C PHE A 187 18.67 29.91 -18.71
N TYR A 188 18.66 30.83 -17.74
CA TYR A 188 19.55 30.78 -16.60
C TYR A 188 19.38 29.50 -15.77
N ILE A 189 18.15 29.12 -15.44
CA ILE A 189 17.86 27.90 -14.67
C ILE A 189 18.31 26.67 -15.48
N ALA A 190 18.04 26.61 -16.78
CA ALA A 190 18.47 25.50 -17.63
C ALA A 190 19.99 25.32 -17.65
N GLN A 191 20.75 26.41 -17.78
CA GLN A 191 22.22 26.38 -17.67
C GLN A 191 22.71 26.01 -16.26
N LEU A 192 22.03 26.49 -15.22
CA LEU A 192 22.36 26.15 -13.84
C LEU A 192 22.25 24.64 -13.62
N LEU A 193 21.14 24.03 -14.06
CA LEU A 193 20.94 22.58 -13.96
C LEU A 193 21.99 21.79 -14.75
N GLU A 194 22.37 22.25 -15.95
CA GLU A 194 23.45 21.62 -16.73
C GLU A 194 24.81 21.66 -16.03
N ARG A 195 25.14 22.79 -15.40
CA ARG A 195 26.37 22.90 -14.61
C ARG A 195 26.36 21.97 -13.41
N LEU A 196 25.22 21.83 -12.71
CA LEU A 196 25.09 20.93 -11.57
C LEU A 196 25.21 19.44 -11.96
N VAL A 197 24.71 19.06 -13.13
CA VAL A 197 24.94 17.71 -13.68
C VAL A 197 26.43 17.51 -14.02
N ALA A 198 27.06 18.49 -14.65
CA ALA A 198 28.48 18.41 -14.99
C ALA A 198 29.38 18.29 -13.75
N SER A 199 29.00 18.91 -12.63
CA SER A 199 29.67 18.76 -11.34
C SER A 199 29.20 17.58 -10.50
N SER A 200 28.30 16.74 -11.03
CA SER A 200 27.76 15.53 -10.37
C SER A 200 26.99 15.79 -9.07
N ASP A 201 26.41 16.98 -8.87
CA ASP A 201 25.57 17.27 -7.69
C ASP A 201 24.12 16.81 -7.85
N ILE A 202 23.67 16.74 -9.11
CA ILE A 202 22.37 16.17 -9.50
C ILE A 202 22.59 15.20 -10.67
N SER A 203 21.76 14.17 -10.77
CA SER A 203 21.80 13.21 -11.87
C SER A 203 21.13 13.75 -13.15
N ALA A 204 21.43 13.14 -14.29
CA ALA A 204 20.76 13.48 -15.55
C ALA A 204 19.23 13.25 -15.49
N GLY A 205 18.78 12.25 -14.73
CA GLY A 205 17.35 12.02 -14.49
C GLY A 205 16.70 13.15 -13.69
N GLN A 206 17.36 13.60 -12.63
CA GLN A 206 16.91 14.74 -11.83
C GLN A 206 16.85 16.02 -12.65
N GLN A 207 17.84 16.26 -13.52
CA GLN A 207 17.82 17.38 -14.44
C GLN A 207 16.59 17.35 -15.36
N MET A 208 16.28 16.20 -15.96
CA MET A 208 15.13 16.06 -16.85
C MET A 208 13.82 16.33 -16.10
N ALA A 209 13.68 15.82 -14.87
CA ALA A 209 12.54 16.09 -14.02
C ALA A 209 12.40 17.59 -13.73
N LEU A 210 13.47 18.25 -13.27
CA LEU A 210 13.48 19.69 -12.97
C LEU A 210 13.22 20.56 -14.22
N LYS A 211 13.64 20.12 -15.42
CA LYS A 211 13.31 20.80 -16.67
C LYS A 211 11.80 20.83 -16.95
N THR A 212 11.02 19.89 -16.42
CA THR A 212 9.54 19.95 -16.52
C THR A 212 8.95 21.08 -15.68
N LEU A 213 9.56 21.40 -14.53
CA LEU A 213 9.14 22.52 -13.68
C LEU A 213 9.43 23.88 -14.30
N ILE A 214 10.51 24.00 -15.10
CA ILE A 214 10.76 25.21 -15.89
C ILE A 214 9.58 25.48 -16.83
N LYS A 215 9.10 24.45 -17.54
CA LYS A 215 7.95 24.57 -18.46
C LYS A 215 6.66 24.94 -17.73
N LYS A 216 6.49 24.45 -16.50
CA LYS A 216 5.33 24.76 -15.64
C LYS A 216 5.46 26.08 -14.88
N GLN A 217 6.58 26.79 -14.99
CA GLN A 217 6.90 27.99 -14.20
C GLN A 217 6.73 27.79 -12.69
N ASP A 218 7.23 26.66 -12.16
CA ASP A 218 7.12 26.37 -10.72
C ASP A 218 7.84 27.43 -9.87
N ALA A 219 7.09 28.13 -9.02
CA ALA A 219 7.60 29.26 -8.24
C ALA A 219 8.77 28.89 -7.32
N ARG A 220 8.81 27.65 -6.81
CA ARG A 220 9.86 27.20 -5.87
C ARG A 220 11.19 27.03 -6.58
N LEU A 221 11.18 26.42 -7.76
CA LEU A 221 12.39 26.29 -8.58
C LEU A 221 12.96 27.67 -8.97
N PHE A 222 12.08 28.60 -9.36
CA PHE A 222 12.51 29.96 -9.72
C PHE A 222 13.03 30.73 -8.50
N ALA A 223 12.38 30.61 -7.34
CA ALA A 223 12.85 31.24 -6.11
C ALA A 223 14.21 30.68 -5.65
N ALA A 224 14.41 29.36 -5.74
CA ALA A 224 15.67 28.71 -5.41
C ALA A 224 16.79 29.19 -6.34
N ALA A 225 16.53 29.24 -7.64
CA ALA A 225 17.49 29.74 -8.62
C ALA A 225 17.81 31.22 -8.43
N ALA A 226 16.82 32.07 -8.12
CA ALA A 226 17.03 33.49 -7.84
C ALA A 226 17.85 33.72 -6.56
N SER A 227 17.64 32.89 -5.53
CA SER A 227 18.42 32.93 -4.29
C SER A 227 19.87 32.52 -4.55
N PHE A 228 20.08 31.44 -5.32
CA PHE A 228 21.42 31.03 -5.75
C PHE A 228 22.11 32.07 -6.63
N GLN A 229 21.37 32.77 -7.49
CA GLN A 229 21.92 33.85 -8.32
C GLN A 229 22.47 35.00 -7.47
N ARG A 230 21.84 35.28 -6.33
CA ARG A 230 22.22 36.35 -5.41
C ARG A 230 23.42 35.96 -4.54
N ASP A 231 23.36 34.76 -3.97
CA ASP A 231 24.26 34.39 -2.87
C ASP A 231 25.37 33.42 -3.31
N GLY A 232 25.19 32.74 -4.45
CA GLY A 232 26.13 31.74 -4.97
C GLY A 232 26.26 30.48 -4.10
N ASP A 233 25.42 30.33 -3.08
CA ASP A 233 25.51 29.25 -2.11
C ASP A 233 24.95 27.94 -2.69
N LYS A 234 25.87 27.11 -3.17
CA LYS A 234 25.56 25.80 -3.71
C LYS A 234 25.05 24.83 -2.63
N SER A 235 25.52 24.99 -1.39
CA SER A 235 25.15 24.09 -0.29
C SER A 235 23.70 24.27 0.16
N ALA A 236 23.14 25.47 -0.02
CA ALA A 236 21.72 25.74 0.17
C ALA A 236 20.85 25.31 -1.03
N LEU A 237 21.36 25.46 -2.27
CA LEU A 237 20.59 25.15 -3.48
C LEU A 237 20.36 23.64 -3.67
N VAL A 238 21.40 22.82 -3.52
CA VAL A 238 21.36 21.40 -3.88
C VAL A 238 20.28 20.63 -3.10
N PRO A 239 20.15 20.78 -1.76
CA PRO A 239 19.07 20.14 -1.01
C PRO A 239 17.68 20.51 -1.54
N VAL A 240 17.42 21.80 -1.79
CA VAL A 240 16.13 22.26 -2.34
C VAL A 240 15.81 21.62 -3.68
N LEU A 241 16.81 21.44 -4.55
CA LEU A 241 16.62 20.76 -5.83
C LEU A 241 16.36 19.26 -5.68
N HIS A 242 17.01 18.59 -4.72
CA HIS A 242 16.72 17.19 -4.38
C HIS A 242 15.29 17.04 -3.84
N ASP A 243 14.85 17.94 -2.96
CA ASP A 243 13.48 17.95 -2.43
C ASP A 243 12.45 18.13 -3.56
N LEU A 244 12.68 19.08 -4.47
CA LEU A 244 11.82 19.28 -5.64
C LEU A 244 11.78 18.06 -6.56
N CYS A 245 12.91 17.36 -6.72
CA CYS A 245 12.94 16.10 -7.45
C CYS A 245 12.16 15.00 -6.73
N GLY A 246 12.27 14.93 -5.41
CA GLY A 246 11.49 14.02 -4.57
C GLY A 246 9.98 14.23 -4.76
N VAL A 247 9.53 15.48 -4.71
CA VAL A 247 8.13 15.85 -4.94
C VAL A 247 7.67 15.47 -6.35
N LEU A 248 8.45 15.80 -7.40
CA LEU A 248 8.11 15.43 -8.78
C LEU A 248 8.02 13.92 -8.98
N ASN A 249 8.98 13.20 -8.44
CA ASN A 249 9.02 11.75 -8.55
C ASN A 249 7.82 11.15 -7.83
N TRP A 250 7.51 11.65 -6.63
CA TRP A 250 6.30 11.29 -5.91
C TRP A 250 5.05 11.62 -6.73
N GLU A 251 4.91 12.81 -7.31
CA GLU A 251 3.75 13.20 -8.15
C GLU A 251 3.61 12.33 -9.40
N ALA A 252 4.71 11.91 -10.03
CA ALA A 252 4.65 10.99 -11.16
C ALA A 252 4.11 9.61 -10.75
N ASN A 253 4.30 9.26 -9.49
CA ASN A 253 4.16 7.91 -8.96
C ASN A 253 2.94 7.72 -8.05
N HIS A 254 2.38 8.80 -7.52
CA HIS A 254 1.33 8.80 -6.50
C HIS A 254 0.07 8.04 -6.95
N GLN A 255 -0.33 8.17 -8.21
CA GLN A 255 -1.44 7.42 -8.80
C GLN A 255 -1.15 5.92 -8.88
N SER A 256 0.10 5.56 -9.21
CA SER A 256 0.50 4.15 -9.21
C SER A 256 0.53 3.59 -7.80
N ILE A 257 1.08 4.33 -6.82
CA ILE A 257 1.07 3.94 -5.41
C ILE A 257 -0.36 3.74 -4.93
N LEU A 258 -1.25 4.69 -5.22
CA LEU A 258 -2.67 4.63 -4.86
C LEU A 258 -3.35 3.39 -5.45
N TYR A 259 -3.38 3.25 -6.77
CA TYR A 259 -4.17 2.21 -7.43
C TYR A 259 -3.53 0.82 -7.41
N THR A 260 -2.19 0.75 -7.35
CA THR A 260 -1.49 -0.54 -7.36
C THR A 260 -1.32 -1.09 -5.94
N TRP A 261 -1.33 -0.24 -4.91
CA TRP A 261 -0.97 -0.63 -3.55
C TRP A 261 -2.09 -0.33 -2.57
N ILE A 262 -2.45 0.94 -2.42
CA ILE A 262 -3.36 1.38 -1.36
C ILE A 262 -4.76 0.80 -1.59
N VAL A 263 -5.31 0.95 -2.80
CA VAL A 263 -6.66 0.47 -3.14
C VAL A 263 -6.77 -1.07 -3.00
N PRO A 264 -5.86 -1.90 -3.53
CA PRO A 264 -5.91 -3.34 -3.30
C PRO A 264 -5.76 -3.74 -1.84
N LEU A 265 -4.94 -3.04 -1.05
CA LEU A 265 -4.79 -3.30 0.38
C LEU A 265 -6.09 -2.99 1.14
N GLU A 266 -6.76 -1.88 0.82
CA GLU A 266 -8.09 -1.56 1.35
C GLU A 266 -9.15 -2.59 0.93
N GLN A 267 -9.21 -2.94 -0.36
CA GLN A 267 -10.16 -3.94 -0.85
C GLN A 267 -9.97 -5.31 -0.21
N SER A 268 -8.74 -5.63 0.22
CA SER A 268 -8.45 -6.86 0.97
C SER A 268 -8.84 -6.80 2.46
N GLY A 269 -9.49 -5.71 2.91
CA GLY A 269 -9.90 -5.50 4.29
C GLY A 269 -8.75 -5.13 5.24
N ARG A 270 -7.52 -5.02 4.72
CA ARG A 270 -6.31 -4.80 5.52
C ARG A 270 -5.95 -3.33 5.71
N GLY A 271 -6.49 -2.45 4.87
CA GLY A 271 -6.28 -1.01 5.00
C GLY A 271 -7.22 -0.32 6.01
N ALA A 272 -8.36 -0.94 6.35
CA ALA A 272 -9.40 -0.43 7.24
C ALA A 272 -9.76 1.07 7.05
N GLY A 273 -9.61 1.63 5.84
CA GLY A 273 -9.75 3.08 5.58
C GLY A 273 -8.58 3.94 6.09
N LEU A 274 -7.74 3.40 6.98
CA LEU A 274 -6.64 4.09 7.64
C LEU A 274 -5.44 4.29 6.72
N LEU A 275 -5.21 3.36 5.77
CA LEU A 275 -4.12 3.50 4.80
C LEU A 275 -4.33 4.70 3.87
N MET A 276 -5.58 4.93 3.45
CA MET A 276 -5.94 6.13 2.68
C MET A 276 -5.88 7.40 3.52
N ALA A 277 -6.35 7.37 4.77
CA ALA A 277 -6.29 8.53 5.66
C ALA A 277 -4.82 8.95 5.94
N ALA A 278 -3.94 8.00 6.24
CA ALA A 278 -2.51 8.23 6.43
C ALA A 278 -1.88 8.85 5.17
N TYR A 279 -2.26 8.33 4.01
CA TYR A 279 -1.79 8.85 2.74
C TYR A 279 -2.27 10.28 2.48
N PHE A 280 -3.55 10.59 2.74
CA PHE A 280 -4.08 11.95 2.62
C PHE A 280 -3.41 12.95 3.56
N LEU A 281 -3.12 12.57 4.80
CA LEU A 281 -2.37 13.42 5.74
C LEU A 281 -0.98 13.73 5.18
N PHE A 282 -0.27 12.71 4.68
CA PHE A 282 1.02 12.89 4.02
C PHE A 282 0.95 13.83 2.80
N LEU A 283 -0.13 13.79 2.02
CA LEU A 283 -0.31 14.74 0.91
C LEU A 283 -0.33 16.19 1.38
N GLN A 284 -0.93 16.42 2.54
CA GLN A 284 -1.22 17.75 3.06
C GLN A 284 -0.01 18.37 3.76
N ASP A 285 0.65 17.61 4.63
CA ASP A 285 1.76 18.11 5.45
C ASP A 285 3.16 17.80 4.87
N ARG A 286 3.25 16.82 3.96
CA ARG A 286 4.52 16.27 3.44
C ARG A 286 5.45 15.77 4.55
N ASN A 287 4.90 15.37 5.69
CA ASN A 287 5.68 14.86 6.82
C ASN A 287 5.94 13.36 6.65
N GLU A 288 7.13 13.05 6.14
CA GLU A 288 7.57 11.68 5.87
C GLU A 288 7.68 10.81 7.13
N ASP A 289 8.10 11.40 8.25
CA ASP A 289 8.28 10.66 9.51
C ASP A 289 6.91 10.27 10.09
N ASP A 290 5.93 11.17 10.09
CA ASP A 290 4.57 10.89 10.59
C ASP A 290 3.85 9.85 9.72
N PHE A 291 4.01 9.92 8.39
CA PHE A 291 3.45 8.92 7.47
C PHE A 291 4.08 7.54 7.71
N THR A 292 5.40 7.49 7.86
CA THR A 292 6.14 6.25 8.12
C THR A 292 5.70 5.65 9.46
N ASP A 293 5.62 6.46 10.52
CA ASP A 293 5.16 6.02 11.84
C ASP A 293 3.72 5.50 11.78
N THR A 294 2.84 6.17 11.03
CA THR A 294 1.45 5.72 10.83
C THR A 294 1.42 4.37 10.11
N LEU A 295 2.23 4.17 9.07
CA LEU A 295 2.33 2.88 8.39
C LEU A 295 2.92 1.79 9.31
N VAL A 296 3.90 2.09 10.16
CA VAL A 296 4.44 1.16 11.17
C VAL A 296 3.37 0.78 12.19
N ARG A 297 2.57 1.75 12.61
CA ARG A 297 1.50 1.52 13.57
C ARG A 297 0.43 0.64 12.95
N LEU A 298 -0.06 0.99 11.75
CA LEU A 298 -0.96 0.14 10.98
C LEU A 298 -0.35 -1.23 10.70
N ALA A 299 0.97 -1.30 10.58
CA ALA A 299 1.65 -2.56 10.34
C ALA A 299 1.61 -3.51 11.50
N THR A 300 1.78 -2.93 12.68
CA THR A 300 1.79 -3.65 13.94
C THR A 300 0.35 -4.00 14.30
N SER A 301 -0.59 -3.06 14.14
CA SER A 301 -2.03 -3.26 14.38
C SER A 301 -2.68 -4.25 13.41
N CYS A 302 -2.19 -4.39 12.17
CA CYS A 302 -2.72 -5.38 11.22
C CYS A 302 -2.11 -6.78 11.42
N ALA A 303 -1.04 -6.91 12.21
CA ALA A 303 -0.36 -8.17 12.53
C ALA A 303 -0.82 -8.79 13.87
N THR A 304 -1.51 -8.02 14.71
CA THR A 304 -2.06 -8.43 16.00
C THR A 304 -3.58 -8.29 15.88
N THR A 305 -4.32 -9.33 15.58
CA THR A 305 -4.50 -10.46 16.51
C THR A 305 -4.68 -11.74 15.71
N ASP A 306 -3.62 -12.55 15.71
CA ASP A 306 -3.73 -13.95 15.34
C ASP A 306 -4.78 -14.57 16.27
N THR A 307 -5.88 -15.08 15.73
CA THR A 307 -6.99 -15.66 16.50
C THR A 307 -6.52 -16.77 17.44
N ALA A 308 -5.38 -17.40 17.10
CA ALA A 308 -4.65 -18.32 17.94
C ALA A 308 -4.05 -17.68 19.21
N VAL A 309 -3.52 -16.45 19.12
CA VAL A 309 -2.99 -15.70 20.26
C VAL A 309 -4.12 -15.22 21.15
N ALA A 310 -5.21 -14.72 20.56
CA ALA A 310 -6.40 -14.34 21.32
C ALA A 310 -6.98 -15.53 22.10
N LYS A 311 -7.09 -16.70 21.45
CA LYS A 311 -7.52 -17.93 22.10
C LYS A 311 -6.58 -18.38 23.21
N HIS A 312 -5.26 -18.36 22.98
CA HIS A 312 -4.29 -18.72 24.02
C HIS A 312 -4.36 -17.78 25.23
N ALA A 313 -4.57 -16.48 25.01
CA ALA A 313 -4.72 -15.51 26.09
C ALA A 313 -5.99 -15.77 26.92
N LEU A 314 -7.09 -16.14 26.28
CA LEU A 314 -8.33 -16.54 26.96
C LEU A 314 -8.13 -17.85 27.76
N ASP A 315 -7.51 -18.88 27.15
CA ASP A 315 -7.19 -20.16 27.80
C ASP A 315 -6.31 -19.93 29.06
N GLU A 316 -5.34 -19.00 29.00
CA GLU A 316 -4.46 -18.65 30.12
C GLU A 316 -5.24 -17.95 31.25
N LEU A 317 -6.16 -17.03 30.93
CA LEU A 317 -7.00 -16.36 31.93
C LEU A 317 -7.93 -17.33 32.66
N VAL A 318 -8.47 -18.32 31.94
CA VAL A 318 -9.29 -19.39 32.52
C VAL A 318 -8.46 -20.33 33.37
N THR A 319 -7.29 -20.74 32.88
CA THR A 319 -6.34 -21.60 33.63
C THR A 319 -5.88 -20.91 34.92
N ALA A 320 -5.67 -19.60 34.89
CA ALA A 320 -5.33 -18.79 36.05
C ALA A 320 -6.51 -18.54 37.00
N GLY A 321 -7.73 -18.97 36.65
CA GLY A 321 -8.95 -18.77 37.43
C GLY A 321 -9.41 -17.32 37.50
N ARG A 322 -9.00 -16.49 36.52
CA ARG A 322 -9.35 -15.05 36.47
C ARG A 322 -10.57 -14.78 35.58
N LEU A 323 -10.81 -15.65 34.62
CA LEU A 323 -12.00 -15.66 33.77
C LEU A 323 -12.77 -16.96 34.04
N SER A 324 -14.10 -16.89 34.14
CA SER A 324 -14.91 -18.09 34.31
C SER A 324 -15.01 -18.88 33.01
N GLN A 325 -15.06 -20.21 33.10
CA GLN A 325 -15.18 -21.08 31.94
C GLN A 325 -16.47 -20.81 31.14
N ASP A 326 -17.56 -20.49 31.85
CA ASP A 326 -18.83 -20.13 31.23
C ASP A 326 -18.68 -18.87 30.36
N VAL A 327 -17.91 -17.87 30.79
CA VAL A 327 -17.66 -16.64 30.03
C VAL A 327 -16.83 -16.93 28.77
N GLU A 328 -15.79 -17.76 28.88
CA GLU A 328 -14.97 -18.16 27.73
C GLU A 328 -15.79 -18.88 26.65
N GLU A 329 -16.71 -19.77 27.03
CA GLU A 329 -17.57 -20.49 26.07
C GLU A 329 -18.47 -19.56 25.25
N HIS A 330 -18.78 -18.36 25.77
CA HIS A 330 -19.60 -17.34 25.09
C HIS A 330 -18.76 -16.34 24.29
N LEU A 331 -17.43 -16.34 24.44
CA LEU A 331 -16.54 -15.47 23.71
C LEU A 331 -16.10 -16.13 22.42
N VAL A 332 -16.34 -15.46 21.29
CA VAL A 332 -15.78 -15.87 20.00
C VAL A 332 -14.40 -15.21 19.89
N PRO A 333 -13.28 -15.96 19.77
CA PRO A 333 -11.93 -15.39 19.69
C PRO A 333 -11.72 -14.46 18.48
N GLU A 334 -12.60 -14.58 17.48
CA GLU A 334 -12.65 -13.78 16.27
C GLU A 334 -13.55 -12.53 16.41
N ASP A 335 -14.26 -12.36 17.52
CA ASP A 335 -15.11 -11.19 17.75
C ASP A 335 -14.24 -9.93 17.85
N PRO A 336 -14.45 -8.90 17.00
CA PRO A 336 -13.65 -7.68 17.00
C PRO A 336 -13.64 -6.97 18.36
N ARG A 337 -14.69 -7.14 19.19
CA ARG A 337 -14.76 -6.59 20.53
C ARG A 337 -13.79 -7.28 21.49
N VAL A 338 -13.62 -8.59 21.35
CA VAL A 338 -12.66 -9.39 22.13
C VAL A 338 -11.24 -9.04 21.74
N LEU A 339 -10.98 -8.91 20.43
CA LEU A 339 -9.68 -8.50 19.91
C LEU A 339 -9.30 -7.09 20.40
N ALA A 340 -10.23 -6.13 20.32
CA ALA A 340 -10.00 -4.77 20.82
C ALA A 340 -9.74 -4.74 22.34
N ALA A 341 -10.44 -5.56 23.13
CA ALA A 341 -10.20 -5.65 24.57
C ALA A 341 -8.80 -6.20 24.88
N LEU A 342 -8.35 -7.24 24.14
CA LEU A 342 -7.01 -7.81 24.27
C LEU A 342 -5.91 -6.85 23.84
N ASP A 343 -6.14 -6.02 22.82
CA ASP A 343 -5.20 -4.98 22.40
C ASP A 343 -5.02 -3.90 23.49
N VAL A 344 -6.12 -3.42 24.07
CA VAL A 344 -6.06 -2.45 25.19
C VAL A 344 -5.36 -3.05 26.41
N TYR A 345 -5.54 -4.35 26.66
CA TYR A 345 -4.82 -5.06 27.70
C TYR A 345 -3.31 -5.17 27.41
N ALA A 346 -2.90 -5.37 26.17
CA ALA A 346 -1.48 -5.45 25.82
C ALA A 346 -0.72 -4.15 26.19
N ASP A 347 -1.39 -3.00 26.09
CA ASP A 347 -0.83 -1.69 26.43
C ASP A 347 -0.92 -1.37 27.93
N SER A 348 -2.06 -1.68 28.56
CA SER A 348 -2.34 -1.31 29.95
C SER A 348 -1.85 -2.33 30.99
N LEU A 349 -1.79 -3.60 30.61
CA LEU A 349 -1.57 -4.77 31.47
C LEU A 349 -2.54 -4.85 32.68
N ASP A 350 -3.71 -4.21 32.60
CA ASP A 350 -4.74 -4.21 33.64
C ASP A 350 -5.68 -5.41 33.50
N ILE A 351 -5.38 -6.48 34.24
CA ILE A 351 -6.12 -7.75 34.17
C ILE A 351 -7.58 -7.60 34.65
N PRO A 352 -7.88 -6.94 35.79
CA PRO A 352 -9.25 -6.64 36.19
C PRO A 352 -10.11 -5.95 35.13
N ASP A 353 -9.58 -4.94 34.45
CA ASP A 353 -10.31 -4.18 33.42
C ASP A 353 -10.59 -5.02 32.17
N LEU A 354 -9.62 -5.86 31.77
CA LEU A 354 -9.81 -6.84 30.70
C LEU A 354 -10.93 -7.83 31.06
N VAL A 355 -10.91 -8.41 32.26
CA VAL A 355 -11.92 -9.39 32.68
C VAL A 355 -13.32 -8.77 32.70
N ASP A 356 -13.50 -7.58 33.27
CA ASP A 356 -14.79 -6.86 33.27
C ASP A 356 -15.31 -6.62 31.84
N THR A 357 -14.40 -6.22 30.94
CA THR A 357 -14.73 -5.99 29.53
C THR A 357 -15.14 -7.27 28.82
N LEU A 358 -14.43 -8.39 29.05
CA LEU A 358 -14.75 -9.69 28.48
C LEU A 358 -16.07 -10.26 29.02
N GLU A 359 -16.34 -10.12 30.33
CA GLU A 359 -17.61 -10.53 30.95
C GLU A 359 -18.78 -9.72 30.38
N ARG A 360 -18.58 -8.42 30.13
CA ARG A 360 -19.57 -7.57 29.48
C ARG A 360 -19.82 -7.97 28.03
N ILE A 361 -18.78 -8.36 27.29
CA ILE A 361 -18.93 -8.84 25.90
C ILE A 361 -19.69 -10.17 25.86
N ALA A 362 -19.36 -11.11 26.76
CA ALA A 362 -20.00 -12.42 26.87
C ALA A 362 -21.46 -12.35 27.40
N SER A 363 -21.81 -11.27 28.09
CA SER A 363 -23.16 -11.07 28.60
C SER A 363 -24.15 -10.91 27.44
N PRO A 364 -25.25 -11.70 27.40
CA PRO A 364 -26.19 -11.72 26.28
C PRO A 364 -26.89 -10.37 26.03
N ASP A 365 -26.97 -9.50 27.05
CA ASP A 365 -27.53 -8.15 26.95
C ASP A 365 -26.66 -7.18 26.13
N SER A 366 -25.40 -7.51 25.83
CA SER A 366 -24.49 -6.64 25.07
C SER A 366 -24.78 -6.60 23.57
N THR A 367 -25.61 -7.52 23.06
CA THR A 367 -25.85 -7.68 21.61
C THR A 367 -26.86 -6.69 21.02
N VAL A 368 -27.50 -5.85 21.83
CA VAL A 368 -28.56 -4.93 21.35
C VAL A 368 -28.26 -3.45 21.62
N ALA A 369 -27.22 -3.12 22.37
CA ALA A 369 -26.86 -1.74 22.64
C ALA A 369 -25.38 -1.59 22.96
N SER A 370 -24.60 -0.96 22.05
CA SER A 370 -23.71 0.18 22.36
C SER A 370 -22.66 0.44 21.26
N SER A 371 -22.82 1.57 20.60
CA SER A 371 -21.70 2.45 20.16
C SER A 371 -21.07 3.09 21.42
N PRO A 372 -19.73 3.27 21.51
CA PRO A 372 -19.07 3.67 22.75
C PRO A 372 -18.64 5.14 22.74
N PHE A 373 -19.23 5.96 23.61
CA PHE A 373 -18.48 6.95 24.40
C PHE A 373 -19.35 7.50 25.54
N SER A 374 -19.04 7.12 26.77
CA SER A 374 -19.35 7.95 27.94
C SER A 374 -18.33 7.68 29.04
N PRO A 375 -17.55 8.70 29.43
CA PRO A 375 -16.64 8.62 30.56
C PRO A 375 -17.40 8.79 31.87
N ARG A 376 -17.08 7.90 32.82
CA ARG A 376 -17.49 7.98 34.22
C ARG A 376 -16.74 9.16 34.86
N THR A 377 -17.45 10.20 35.27
CA THR A 377 -16.97 11.12 36.31
C THR A 377 -17.98 11.18 37.44
N THR A 378 -17.40 11.38 38.61
CA THR A 378 -17.92 11.29 39.97
C THR A 378 -19.09 12.22 40.27
N ASP A 379 -20.12 11.64 40.90
CA ASP A 379 -20.94 12.17 41.98
C ASP A 379 -20.92 13.68 42.27
N LYS A 380 -22.12 14.28 42.07
CA LYS A 380 -22.82 15.30 42.87
C LYS A 380 -23.10 16.66 42.23
N ASP A 381 -24.40 16.91 42.16
CA ASP A 381 -25.16 18.16 42.29
C ASP A 381 -25.49 18.97 41.02
N ASP A 382 -26.80 18.91 40.72
CA ASP A 382 -27.74 19.93 40.20
C ASP A 382 -27.79 20.33 38.70
N ASP A 383 -28.99 20.07 38.15
CA ASP A 383 -29.74 20.78 37.10
C ASP A 383 -29.04 21.13 35.76
N ASP A 384 -29.16 20.25 34.76
CA ASP A 384 -29.47 20.65 33.38
C ASP A 384 -29.88 19.44 32.51
N GLU A 385 -31.16 19.05 32.58
CA GLU A 385 -31.80 18.14 31.63
C GLU A 385 -32.07 18.86 30.29
N LYS A 386 -31.30 18.53 29.23
CA LYS A 386 -31.76 18.26 27.85
C LYS A 386 -30.62 18.35 26.83
N ARG A 387 -30.16 17.21 26.32
CA ARG A 387 -29.83 17.01 24.89
C ARG A 387 -29.46 15.55 24.60
N VAL A 388 -30.44 14.66 24.68
CA VAL A 388 -30.41 13.44 23.88
C VAL A 388 -31.20 13.78 22.62
N VAL A 389 -30.51 14.03 21.50
CA VAL A 389 -31.17 14.35 20.24
C VAL A 389 -31.78 13.07 19.71
N ASP A 390 -33.10 13.10 19.63
CA ASP A 390 -34.00 12.04 19.22
C ASP A 390 -33.71 11.62 17.77
N VAL A 391 -33.05 10.47 17.58
CA VAL A 391 -32.72 9.88 16.26
C VAL A 391 -33.98 9.74 15.38
N SER A 392 -35.15 9.57 16.01
CA SER A 392 -36.45 9.54 15.33
C SER A 392 -36.84 10.89 14.69
N VAL A 393 -36.32 12.01 15.18
CA VAL A 393 -36.59 13.35 14.62
C VAL A 393 -35.81 13.55 13.32
N MET A 394 -34.57 13.08 13.26
CA MET A 394 -33.74 13.22 12.06
C MET A 394 -34.29 12.38 10.90
N GLU A 395 -34.69 11.14 11.16
CA GLU A 395 -35.33 10.29 10.14
C GLU A 395 -36.61 10.93 9.57
N LYS A 396 -37.42 11.56 10.43
CA LYS A 396 -38.63 12.29 9.99
C LYS A 396 -38.29 13.53 9.16
N GLN A 397 -37.23 14.25 9.50
CA GLN A 397 -36.76 15.41 8.73
C GLN A 397 -36.25 14.99 7.36
N ILE A 398 -35.45 13.92 7.29
CA ILE A 398 -34.94 13.39 6.02
C ILE A 398 -36.09 12.91 5.13
N LEU A 399 -37.06 12.16 5.68
CA LEU A 399 -38.23 11.72 4.92
C LEU A 399 -39.08 12.89 4.41
N HIS A 400 -39.21 13.96 5.18
CA HIS A 400 -39.90 15.17 4.75
C HIS A 400 -39.15 15.88 3.60
N LEU A 401 -37.83 16.08 3.73
CA LEU A 401 -37.00 16.69 2.68
C LEU A 401 -37.05 15.87 1.38
N VAL A 402 -37.00 14.54 1.48
CA VAL A 402 -37.12 13.63 0.34
C VAL A 402 -38.48 13.78 -0.36
N SER A 403 -39.56 14.02 0.39
CA SER A 403 -40.88 14.27 -0.20
C SER A 403 -40.99 15.62 -0.94
N GLU A 404 -40.19 16.61 -0.55
CA GLU A 404 -40.17 17.95 -1.18
C GLU A 404 -39.32 18.02 -2.44
N LEU A 405 -38.45 17.03 -2.70
CA LEU A 405 -37.53 17.05 -3.84
C LEU A 405 -38.25 17.06 -5.21
N GLY A 406 -39.53 16.67 -5.26
CA GLY A 406 -40.32 16.64 -6.49
C GLY A 406 -39.76 15.67 -7.54
N LEU A 407 -39.11 14.60 -7.10
CA LEU A 407 -38.50 13.60 -7.98
C LEU A 407 -39.56 12.78 -8.73
N PRO A 408 -39.27 12.35 -9.97
CA PRO A 408 -40.09 11.35 -10.63
C PRO A 408 -40.06 10.00 -9.86
N GLU A 409 -41.09 9.18 -10.06
CA GLU A 409 -41.40 8.03 -9.18
C GLU A 409 -40.29 6.97 -9.16
N ASP A 410 -39.61 6.78 -10.29
CA ASP A 410 -38.44 5.90 -10.46
C ASP A 410 -37.21 6.40 -9.69
N GLU A 411 -36.88 7.68 -9.79
CA GLU A 411 -35.79 8.31 -9.01
C GLU A 411 -36.07 8.26 -7.51
N LEU A 412 -37.33 8.48 -7.10
CA LEU A 412 -37.75 8.42 -5.70
C LEU A 412 -37.63 7.00 -5.14
N LEU A 413 -38.01 5.98 -5.91
CA LEU A 413 -37.85 4.57 -5.51
C LEU A 413 -36.38 4.19 -5.39
N ALA A 414 -35.55 4.60 -6.35
CA ALA A 414 -34.10 4.37 -6.31
C ALA A 414 -33.46 5.01 -5.06
N LEU A 415 -33.88 6.23 -4.71
CA LEU A 415 -33.40 6.93 -3.52
C LEU A 415 -33.85 6.25 -2.22
N LYS A 416 -35.10 5.78 -2.15
CA LYS A 416 -35.61 5.02 -0.99
C LYS A 416 -34.84 3.71 -0.80
N SER A 417 -34.56 2.99 -1.88
CA SER A 417 -33.73 1.78 -1.82
C SER A 417 -32.32 2.10 -1.33
N ALA A 418 -31.69 3.17 -1.83
CA ALA A 418 -30.38 3.61 -1.36
C ALA A 418 -30.35 3.96 0.14
N LEU A 419 -31.45 4.53 0.66
CA LEU A 419 -31.59 4.85 2.08
C LEU A 419 -31.72 3.59 2.95
N VAL A 420 -32.47 2.59 2.48
CA VAL A 420 -32.62 1.28 3.15
C VAL A 420 -31.32 0.46 3.08
N GLU A 421 -30.60 0.54 1.96
CA GLU A 421 -29.30 -0.12 1.75
C GLU A 421 -28.15 0.54 2.52
N ASN A 422 -28.40 1.66 3.22
CA ASN A 422 -27.37 2.48 3.85
C ASN A 422 -26.23 2.86 2.88
N ASP A 423 -26.60 3.35 1.69
CA ASP A 423 -25.64 3.80 0.69
C ASP A 423 -24.65 4.82 1.30
N VAL A 424 -23.35 4.56 1.09
CA VAL A 424 -22.26 5.33 1.70
C VAL A 424 -22.33 6.81 1.33
N VAL A 425 -22.77 7.14 0.11
CA VAL A 425 -22.87 8.52 -0.36
C VAL A 425 -24.06 9.23 0.30
N VAL A 426 -25.19 8.53 0.47
CA VAL A 426 -26.34 9.06 1.20
C VAL A 426 -26.01 9.31 2.68
N GLN A 427 -25.29 8.38 3.32
CA GLN A 427 -24.86 8.53 4.72
C GLN A 427 -23.87 9.69 4.91
N ALA A 428 -22.92 9.85 3.99
CA ALA A 428 -22.01 11.00 4.00
C ALA A 428 -22.77 12.32 3.84
N ALA A 429 -23.76 12.37 2.93
CA ALA A 429 -24.59 13.56 2.73
C ALA A 429 -25.41 13.91 3.99
N ILE A 430 -25.93 12.91 4.72
CA ILE A 430 -26.65 13.12 5.98
C ILE A 430 -25.72 13.74 7.03
N GLN A 431 -24.49 13.24 7.18
CA GLN A 431 -23.51 13.78 8.13
C GLN A 431 -23.12 15.24 7.80
N VAL A 432 -22.93 15.56 6.52
CA VAL A 432 -22.66 16.94 6.08
C VAL A 432 -23.85 17.85 6.38
N PHE A 433 -25.07 17.40 6.08
CA PHE A 433 -26.28 18.14 6.42
C PHE A 433 -26.44 18.34 7.94
N GLU A 434 -26.06 17.35 8.75
CA GLU A 434 -26.07 17.48 10.20
C GLU A 434 -25.14 18.57 10.72
N ALA A 435 -23.97 18.72 10.09
CA ALA A 435 -22.98 19.73 10.45
C ALA A 435 -23.34 21.13 9.93
N GLU A 436 -23.76 21.23 8.67
CA GLU A 436 -23.88 22.52 7.97
C GLU A 436 -25.31 23.07 7.94
N LYS A 437 -26.31 22.21 8.11
CA LYS A 437 -27.75 22.54 8.04
C LYS A 437 -28.16 23.26 6.75
N ASP A 438 -27.43 23.03 5.65
CA ASP A 438 -27.78 23.53 4.31
C ASP A 438 -28.73 22.56 3.61
N GLU A 439 -30.01 22.90 3.59
CA GLU A 439 -31.05 22.07 2.98
C GLU A 439 -30.92 22.00 1.46
N GLU A 440 -30.48 23.06 0.79
CA GLU A 440 -30.44 23.09 -0.67
C GLU A 440 -29.29 22.24 -1.23
N ASP A 441 -28.13 22.27 -0.58
CA ASP A 441 -26.98 21.43 -0.96
C ASP A 441 -27.24 19.95 -0.68
N PHE A 442 -27.88 19.64 0.46
CA PHE A 442 -28.31 18.28 0.76
C PHE A 442 -29.35 17.79 -0.26
N LYS A 443 -30.34 18.63 -0.62
CA LYS A 443 -31.32 18.31 -1.65
C LYS A 443 -30.66 18.05 -3.00
N ASP A 444 -29.73 18.90 -3.44
CA ASP A 444 -29.02 18.69 -4.71
C ASP A 444 -28.24 17.36 -4.74
N THR A 445 -27.54 17.06 -3.65
CA THR A 445 -26.80 15.81 -3.48
C THR A 445 -27.72 14.58 -3.59
N LEU A 446 -28.89 14.59 -2.94
CA LEU A 446 -29.85 13.50 -3.04
C LEU A 446 -30.43 13.33 -4.46
N ARG A 447 -30.70 14.43 -5.19
CA ARG A 447 -31.14 14.34 -6.59
C ARG A 447 -30.07 13.69 -7.47
N ARG A 448 -28.80 14.02 -7.23
CA ARG A 448 -27.66 13.48 -7.97
C ARG A 448 -27.49 11.98 -7.73
N VAL A 449 -27.63 11.54 -6.47
CA VAL A 449 -27.59 10.11 -6.11
C VAL A 449 -28.75 9.35 -6.76
N ALA A 450 -29.97 9.89 -6.71
CA ALA A 450 -31.14 9.26 -7.31
C ALA A 450 -30.98 9.03 -8.82
N ARG A 451 -30.57 10.06 -9.57
CA ARG A 451 -30.29 9.95 -11.03
C ARG A 451 -29.22 8.92 -11.33
N HIS A 452 -28.13 8.92 -10.56
CA HIS A 452 -27.03 7.99 -10.77
C HIS A 452 -27.47 6.53 -10.55
N ARG A 453 -28.31 6.28 -9.54
CA ARG A 453 -28.85 4.93 -9.27
C ARG A 453 -29.81 4.46 -10.37
N VAL A 454 -30.67 5.34 -10.89
CA VAL A 454 -31.55 5.00 -12.03
C VAL A 454 -30.72 4.69 -13.29
N SER A 455 -29.75 5.54 -13.63
CA SER A 455 -28.87 5.31 -14.79
C SER A 455 -28.02 4.04 -14.65
N ALA A 456 -27.62 3.68 -13.43
CA ALA A 456 -26.88 2.44 -13.17
C ALA A 456 -27.79 1.19 -13.30
N SER A 457 -29.07 1.31 -12.95
CA SER A 457 -30.05 0.22 -13.08
C SER A 457 -30.47 -0.02 -14.53
N GLU A 458 -30.45 1.00 -15.39
CA GLU A 458 -30.84 0.91 -16.80
C GLU A 458 -29.70 0.39 -17.70
N ALA A 459 -28.45 0.46 -17.24
CA ALA A 459 -27.26 0.10 -18.01
C ALA A 459 -26.99 -1.42 -18.15
N VAL A 460 -27.96 -2.29 -17.85
CA VAL A 460 -27.87 -3.74 -18.09
C VAL A 460 -28.91 -4.12 -19.17
N PRO A 461 -28.55 -4.12 -20.47
CA PRO A 461 -29.47 -4.53 -21.53
C PRO A 461 -29.56 -6.05 -21.59
N ASP A 462 -30.80 -6.53 -21.75
CA ASP A 462 -31.18 -7.90 -22.12
C ASP A 462 -30.33 -8.43 -23.30
N ALA A 463 -29.25 -9.15 -22.99
CA ALA A 463 -28.38 -9.80 -23.97
C ALA A 463 -28.57 -11.33 -24.04
N GLU A 464 -29.67 -11.87 -23.52
CA GLU A 464 -30.02 -13.28 -23.62
C GLU A 464 -31.48 -13.46 -24.04
N MET A 465 -31.77 -13.39 -25.35
CA MET A 465 -32.81 -14.23 -25.96
C MET A 465 -32.82 -14.13 -27.50
N VAL A 466 -31.86 -14.79 -28.15
CA VAL A 466 -32.07 -15.33 -29.51
C VAL A 466 -31.44 -16.71 -29.56
N ILE A 467 -32.22 -17.73 -29.20
CA ILE A 467 -31.97 -19.12 -29.62
C ILE A 467 -32.99 -19.37 -30.74
N GLU A 468 -32.54 -19.24 -31.99
CA GLU A 468 -33.32 -19.70 -33.15
C GLU A 468 -33.41 -21.23 -33.16
N THR A 469 -34.62 -21.70 -33.39
CA THR A 469 -35.06 -23.09 -33.58
C THR A 469 -34.61 -23.70 -34.88
#